data_AF-A0A7I0HRZ6-F1
#
_entry.id   AF-A0A7I0HRZ6-F1
#
_cell.length_a   1.000
_cell.length_b   1.000
_cell.length_c   1.000
_cell.angle_alpha   90.00
_cell.angle_beta   90.00
_cell.angle_gamma   90.00
#
_symmetry.space_group_name_H-M   'P 1'
#
loop_
_entity.id
_entity.type
_entity.pdbx_description
1 polymer ?
#
loop_
_entity_poly.entity_id
_entity_poly.type
_entity_poly.pdbx_seq_one_letter_code
_entity_poly.pdbx_strand_id
1 'polypeptide(L)'
;MDKFHKKNIIEQKKQAELIQKDEFADFEGSKAELLFLKFTHFLAKNRKAVFISLASAIIVLACVIGFFEYRQYLFEKETVTLEDLKLTHQKANVSLDAQIQSLEVFLQNQSTGRMELRVWKDLSKLYAEKGDFGKAATYLEDAAKKIDTPKEIKALYFYIAGNYREREKNNTKSLENYKIAASVIEPARELNGFKAWSYYQAGRLSYLTGDKPSAKQYLEKAVKLDGAESGEDVKLLSSYLLLKLGKN
;
A
#
# COMPACT_ATOMS: atom_id res chain seq x y z
N MET A 1 30.12 9.45 -62.71
CA MET A 1 29.08 8.62 -62.06
C MET A 1 29.06 7.25 -62.71
N ASP A 2 29.43 6.24 -61.94
CA ASP A 2 29.63 4.86 -62.37
C ASP A 2 28.31 4.18 -62.78
N LYS A 3 28.35 3.30 -63.78
CA LYS A 3 27.15 2.60 -64.33
C LYS A 3 26.40 1.81 -63.24
N PHE A 4 27.11 1.38 -62.20
CA PHE A 4 26.57 0.64 -61.06
C PHE A 4 25.67 1.48 -60.15
N HIS A 5 26.00 2.77 -59.93
CA HIS A 5 25.16 3.66 -59.13
C HIS A 5 23.84 4.02 -59.83
N LYS A 6 23.86 4.16 -61.17
CA LYS A 6 22.62 4.41 -61.94
C LYS A 6 21.66 3.22 -61.91
N LYS A 7 22.17 1.99 -61.95
CA LYS A 7 21.33 0.78 -61.90
C LYS A 7 20.59 0.64 -60.57
N ASN A 8 21.28 0.92 -59.46
CA ASN A 8 20.73 0.83 -58.11
C ASN A 8 19.62 1.88 -57.85
N ILE A 9 19.79 3.10 -58.38
CA ILE A 9 18.78 4.17 -58.26
C ILE A 9 17.53 3.86 -59.13
N ILE A 10 17.71 3.25 -60.30
CA ILE A 10 16.59 2.86 -61.18
C ILE A 10 15.79 1.70 -60.57
N GLU A 11 16.45 0.72 -59.95
CA GLU A 11 15.77 -0.36 -59.22
C GLU A 11 15.01 0.17 -57.98
N GLN A 12 15.60 1.10 -57.23
CA GLN A 12 14.92 1.78 -56.12
C GLN A 12 13.70 2.60 -56.58
N LYS A 13 13.80 3.32 -57.71
CA LYS A 13 12.67 4.04 -58.30
C LYS A 13 11.56 3.11 -58.80
N LYS A 14 11.91 2.00 -59.45
CA LYS A 14 10.93 0.98 -59.86
C LYS A 14 10.24 0.30 -58.67
N GLN A 15 10.98 0.02 -57.60
CA GLN A 15 10.38 -0.48 -56.35
C GLN A 15 9.47 0.57 -55.72
N ALA A 16 9.83 1.85 -55.73
CA ALA A 16 8.98 2.93 -55.23
C ALA A 16 7.72 3.16 -56.08
N GLU A 17 7.78 3.03 -57.41
CA GLU A 17 6.61 3.09 -58.31
C GLU A 17 5.67 1.89 -58.12
N LEU A 18 6.22 0.69 -57.88
CA LEU A 18 5.42 -0.51 -57.53
C LEU A 18 4.71 -0.37 -56.18
N ILE A 19 5.27 0.39 -55.23
CA ILE A 19 4.66 0.65 -53.91
C ILE A 19 3.51 1.67 -54.02
N GLN A 20 3.44 2.47 -55.08
CA GLN A 20 2.48 3.57 -55.22
C GLN A 20 1.15 3.18 -55.93
N LYS A 21 1.10 2.01 -56.56
CA LYS A 21 -0.14 1.49 -57.17
C LYS A 21 -0.93 0.77 -56.08
N ASP A 22 -2.12 1.23 -55.71
CA ASP A 22 -2.97 0.56 -54.71
C ASP A 22 -3.39 -0.81 -55.27
N GLU A 23 -2.73 -1.86 -54.78
CA GLU A 23 -2.91 -3.25 -55.22
C GLU A 23 -4.33 -3.78 -55.00
N PHE A 24 -5.18 -3.05 -54.25
CA PHE A 24 -6.56 -3.42 -53.93
C PHE A 24 -7.61 -2.43 -54.47
N ALA A 25 -7.25 -1.55 -55.41
CA ALA A 25 -8.14 -0.53 -55.96
C ALA A 25 -9.37 -1.12 -56.68
N ASP A 26 -9.23 -2.30 -57.30
CA ASP A 26 -10.27 -2.95 -58.12
C ASP A 26 -10.98 -4.11 -57.37
N PHE A 27 -10.99 -4.09 -56.03
CA PHE A 27 -11.59 -5.17 -55.23
C PHE A 27 -13.13 -5.09 -55.17
N GLU A 28 -13.81 -6.05 -55.79
CA GLU A 28 -15.28 -6.14 -55.86
C GLU A 28 -15.92 -6.98 -54.72
N GLY A 29 -15.63 -6.65 -53.46
CA GLY A 29 -16.14 -7.38 -52.30
C GLY A 29 -16.59 -6.48 -51.13
N SER A 30 -16.93 -7.10 -49.99
CA SER A 30 -17.37 -6.37 -48.80
C SER A 30 -16.21 -5.67 -48.09
N LYS A 31 -16.50 -4.62 -47.31
CA LYS A 31 -15.49 -3.89 -46.53
C LYS A 31 -14.73 -4.78 -45.53
N ALA A 32 -15.39 -5.79 -44.97
CA ALA A 32 -14.80 -6.73 -44.03
C ALA A 32 -13.80 -7.67 -44.74
N GLU A 33 -14.14 -8.15 -45.94
CA GLU A 33 -13.24 -8.97 -46.77
C GLU A 33 -12.03 -8.17 -47.23
N LEU A 34 -12.22 -6.89 -47.61
CA LEU A 34 -11.11 -6.01 -47.96
C LEU A 34 -10.14 -5.80 -46.78
N LEU A 35 -10.66 -5.61 -45.56
CA LEU A 35 -9.84 -5.50 -44.36
C LEU A 35 -9.08 -6.79 -44.05
N PHE A 36 -9.75 -7.94 -44.15
CA PHE A 36 -9.12 -9.25 -43.96
C PHE A 36 -8.05 -9.51 -45.02
N LEU A 37 -8.30 -9.17 -46.28
CA LEU A 37 -7.35 -9.31 -47.37
C LEU A 37 -6.12 -8.41 -47.17
N LYS A 38 -6.33 -7.14 -46.78
CA LYS A 38 -5.23 -6.21 -46.45
C LYS A 38 -4.41 -6.72 -45.25
N PHE A 39 -5.07 -7.23 -44.22
CA PHE A 39 -4.41 -7.80 -43.05
C PHE A 39 -3.60 -9.06 -43.39
N THR A 40 -4.19 -10.02 -44.10
CA THR A 40 -3.52 -11.27 -44.51
C THR A 40 -2.38 -11.00 -45.49
N HIS A 41 -2.54 -10.06 -46.41
CA HIS A 41 -1.47 -9.64 -47.32
C HIS A 41 -0.34 -8.95 -46.56
N PHE A 42 -0.66 -8.07 -45.60
CA PHE A 42 0.33 -7.47 -44.70
C PHE A 42 1.09 -8.54 -43.90
N LEU A 43 0.39 -9.53 -43.33
CA LEU A 43 0.98 -10.66 -42.64
C LEU A 43 1.89 -11.48 -43.56
N ALA A 44 1.46 -11.77 -44.79
CA ALA A 44 2.23 -12.55 -45.75
C ALA A 44 3.52 -11.82 -46.16
N LYS A 45 3.43 -10.52 -46.44
CA LYS A 45 4.56 -9.66 -46.83
C LYS A 45 5.55 -9.46 -45.68
N ASN A 46 5.06 -9.35 -44.45
CA ASN A 46 5.87 -9.11 -43.25
C ASN A 46 6.04 -10.35 -42.36
N ARG A 47 5.81 -11.56 -42.88
CA ARG A 47 5.72 -12.79 -42.07
C ARG A 47 6.87 -12.97 -41.10
N LYS A 48 8.11 -12.70 -41.53
CA LYS A 48 9.31 -12.81 -40.69
C LYS A 48 9.27 -11.82 -39.53
N ALA A 49 8.93 -10.56 -39.80
CA ALA A 49 8.86 -9.52 -38.78
C ALA A 49 7.73 -9.79 -37.77
N VAL A 50 6.59 -10.30 -38.24
CA VAL A 50 5.46 -10.70 -37.37
C VAL A 50 5.83 -11.86 -36.47
N PHE A 51 6.45 -12.93 -37.00
CA PHE A 51 6.89 -14.05 -36.18
C PHE A 51 7.97 -13.65 -35.17
N ILE A 52 8.91 -12.77 -35.56
CA ILE A 52 9.90 -12.22 -34.64
C ILE A 52 9.22 -11.41 -33.55
N SER A 53 8.29 -10.50 -33.87
CA SER A 53 7.62 -9.69 -32.85
C SER A 53 6.79 -10.54 -31.90
N LEU A 54 6.10 -11.56 -32.41
CA LEU A 54 5.33 -12.50 -31.60
C LEU A 54 6.25 -13.30 -30.67
N ALA A 55 7.36 -13.82 -31.19
CA ALA A 55 8.35 -14.55 -30.39
C ALA A 55 8.96 -13.64 -29.30
N SER A 56 9.32 -12.40 -29.64
CA SER A 56 9.79 -11.41 -28.67
C SER A 56 8.74 -11.12 -27.60
N ALA A 57 7.46 -10.96 -27.98
CA ALA A 57 6.37 -10.74 -27.03
C ALA A 57 6.21 -11.93 -26.05
N ILE A 58 6.33 -13.17 -26.54
CA ILE A 58 6.28 -14.38 -25.70
C ILE A 58 7.47 -14.41 -24.73
N ILE A 59 8.68 -14.09 -25.18
CA ILE A 59 9.87 -14.05 -24.32
C ILE A 59 9.71 -12.98 -23.22
N VAL A 60 9.26 -11.78 -23.59
CA VAL A 60 9.00 -10.71 -22.62
C VAL A 60 7.95 -11.14 -21.60
N LEU A 61 6.86 -11.77 -22.04
CA LEU A 61 5.83 -12.29 -21.14
C LEU A 61 6.39 -13.36 -20.19
N ALA A 62 7.20 -14.29 -20.69
CA ALA A 62 7.85 -15.31 -19.87
C ALA A 62 8.80 -14.69 -18.83
N CYS A 63 9.57 -13.67 -19.20
CA CYS A 63 10.43 -12.93 -18.26
C CYS A 63 9.61 -12.21 -17.18
N VAL A 64 8.49 -11.60 -17.54
CA VAL A 64 7.60 -10.91 -16.58
C VAL A 64 6.99 -11.92 -15.60
N ILE A 65 6.47 -13.05 -16.09
CA ILE A 65 5.93 -14.11 -15.23
C ILE A 65 7.02 -14.67 -14.32
N GLY A 66 8.19 -14.99 -14.88
CA GLY A 66 9.32 -15.52 -14.11
C GLY A 66 9.80 -14.53 -13.03
N PHE A 67 9.78 -13.23 -13.31
CA PHE A 67 10.10 -12.20 -12.32
C PHE A 67 9.09 -12.19 -11.17
N PHE A 68 7.79 -12.23 -11.45
CA PHE A 68 6.76 -12.26 -10.40
C PHE A 68 6.82 -13.55 -9.58
N GLU A 69 7.02 -14.70 -10.23
CA GLU A 69 7.15 -16.00 -9.57
C GLU A 69 8.39 -16.02 -8.65
N TYR A 70 9.52 -15.52 -9.13
CA TYR A 70 10.74 -15.43 -8.32
C TYR A 70 10.55 -14.50 -7.11
N ARG A 71 9.88 -13.36 -7.28
CA ARG A 71 9.55 -12.44 -6.17
C ARG A 71 8.60 -13.08 -5.16
N GLN A 72 7.66 -13.92 -5.62
CA GLN A 72 6.75 -14.67 -4.76
C GLN A 72 7.48 -15.77 -3.99
N TYR A 73 8.34 -16.54 -4.64
CA TYR A 73 9.20 -17.54 -4.01
C TYR A 73 10.08 -16.92 -2.91
N LEU A 74 10.71 -15.77 -3.16
CA LEU A 74 11.51 -15.06 -2.15
C LEU A 74 10.66 -14.68 -0.94
N PHE A 75 9.44 -14.19 -1.16
CA PHE A 75 8.51 -13.82 -0.10
C PHE A 75 8.11 -15.03 0.77
N GLU A 76 7.83 -16.19 0.15
CA GLU A 76 7.51 -17.42 0.86
C GLU A 76 8.70 -17.91 1.70
N LYS A 77 9.90 -17.90 1.12
CA LYS A 77 11.14 -18.26 1.82
C LYS A 77 11.40 -17.36 3.04
N GLU A 78 11.22 -16.05 2.87
CA GLU A 78 11.33 -15.08 3.98
C GLU A 78 10.26 -15.33 5.06
N THR A 79 9.05 -15.73 4.67
CA THR A 79 7.96 -16.04 5.61
C THR A 79 8.35 -17.23 6.47
N VAL A 80 8.82 -18.31 5.86
CA VAL A 80 9.28 -19.50 6.59
C VAL A 80 10.43 -19.15 7.52
N THR A 81 11.41 -18.38 7.05
CA THR A 81 12.56 -17.95 7.86
C THR A 81 12.12 -17.13 9.08
N LEU A 82 11.14 -16.23 8.92
CA LEU A 82 10.60 -15.44 10.02
C LEU A 82 9.86 -16.32 11.04
N GLU A 83 9.05 -17.27 10.58
CA GLU A 83 8.32 -18.17 11.48
C GLU A 83 9.26 -19.10 12.24
N ASP A 84 10.26 -19.67 11.56
CA ASP A 84 11.30 -20.49 12.21
C ASP A 84 12.09 -19.70 13.25
N LEU A 85 12.44 -18.44 12.93
CA LEU A 85 13.09 -17.53 13.88
C LEU A 85 12.22 -17.32 15.13
N LYS A 86 10.93 -17.04 14.96
CA LYS A 86 9.99 -16.81 16.07
C LYS A 86 9.76 -18.07 16.91
N LEU A 87 9.62 -19.23 16.27
CA LEU A 87 9.54 -20.52 16.96
C LEU A 87 10.82 -20.82 17.75
N THR A 88 11.98 -20.46 17.21
CA THR A 88 13.27 -20.64 17.88
C THR A 88 13.36 -19.76 19.13
N HIS A 89 12.98 -18.48 19.04
CA HIS A 89 12.92 -17.60 20.20
C HIS A 89 12.02 -18.15 21.30
N GLN A 90 10.84 -18.66 20.92
CA GLN A 90 9.87 -19.23 21.86
C GLN A 90 10.41 -20.48 22.54
N LYS A 91 11.01 -21.42 21.77
CA LYS A 91 11.56 -22.68 22.32
C LYS A 91 12.77 -22.44 23.22
N ALA A 92 13.64 -21.51 22.84
CA ALA A 92 14.86 -21.21 23.58
C ALA A 92 14.66 -20.17 24.70
N ASN A 93 13.42 -19.66 24.87
CA ASN A 93 13.08 -18.61 25.84
C ASN A 93 14.06 -17.42 25.79
N VAL A 94 14.33 -16.95 24.57
CA VAL A 94 15.30 -15.90 24.29
C VAL A 94 14.88 -14.58 24.96
N SER A 95 15.83 -13.81 25.47
CA SER A 95 15.54 -12.51 26.10
C SER A 95 14.89 -11.52 25.12
N LEU A 96 14.09 -10.59 25.63
CA LEU A 96 13.42 -9.57 24.79
C LEU A 96 14.41 -8.81 23.91
N ASP A 97 15.58 -8.44 24.44
CA ASP A 97 16.61 -7.71 23.69
C ASP A 97 17.15 -8.50 22.50
N ALA A 98 17.41 -9.79 22.70
CA ALA A 98 17.90 -10.65 21.64
C ALA A 98 16.82 -10.94 20.59
N GLN A 99 15.54 -11.06 20.99
CA GLN A 99 14.41 -11.17 20.05
C GLN A 99 14.24 -9.91 19.20
N ILE A 100 14.37 -8.73 19.80
CA ILE A 100 14.32 -7.45 19.09
C ILE A 100 15.47 -7.37 18.09
N GLN A 101 16.70 -7.63 18.53
CA GLN A 101 17.89 -7.54 17.69
C GLN A 101 17.80 -8.47 16.48
N SER A 102 17.36 -9.72 16.67
CA SER A 102 17.25 -10.67 15.56
C SER A 102 16.18 -10.28 14.54
N LEU A 103 15.05 -9.70 14.99
CA LEU A 103 14.02 -9.17 14.08
C LEU A 103 14.48 -7.90 13.34
N GLU A 104 15.27 -7.03 13.98
CA GLU A 104 15.86 -5.87 13.32
C GLU A 104 16.89 -6.29 12.25
N VAL A 105 17.72 -7.29 12.56
CA VAL A 105 18.65 -7.89 11.59
C VAL A 105 17.90 -8.57 10.45
N PHE A 106 16.80 -9.26 10.73
CA PHE A 106 15.94 -9.85 9.70
C PHE A 106 15.39 -8.77 8.74
N LEU A 107 14.92 -7.63 9.27
CA LEU A 107 14.44 -6.51 8.46
C LEU A 107 15.52 -5.89 7.57
N GLN A 108 16.76 -5.79 8.05
CA GLN A 108 17.88 -5.26 7.27
C GLN A 108 18.28 -6.17 6.12
N ASN A 109 18.10 -7.48 6.27
CA ASN A 109 18.52 -8.49 5.31
C ASN A 109 17.40 -8.97 4.37
N GLN A 110 16.18 -8.45 4.50
CA GLN A 110 15.08 -8.85 3.62
C GLN A 110 15.33 -8.38 2.19
N SER A 111 14.91 -9.20 1.21
CA SER A 111 15.03 -8.93 -0.22
C SER A 111 13.74 -8.38 -0.83
N THR A 112 12.59 -8.65 -0.22
CA THR A 112 11.29 -8.29 -0.82
C THR A 112 10.75 -6.93 -0.37
N GLY A 113 11.07 -6.50 0.87
CA GLY A 113 10.44 -5.35 1.53
C GLY A 113 8.98 -5.62 1.97
N ARG A 114 8.46 -6.84 1.73
CA ARG A 114 7.07 -7.19 1.98
C ARG A 114 6.83 -7.70 3.41
N MET A 115 7.89 -7.95 4.17
CA MET A 115 7.79 -8.41 5.56
C MET A 115 7.71 -7.28 6.57
N GLU A 116 8.00 -6.05 6.16
CA GLU A 116 8.07 -4.87 7.02
C GLU A 116 6.87 -4.75 7.93
N LEU A 117 5.65 -4.78 7.39
CA LEU A 117 4.42 -4.65 8.17
C LEU A 117 4.32 -5.71 9.27
N ARG A 118 4.62 -6.98 8.94
CA ARG A 118 4.51 -8.10 9.88
C ARG A 118 5.55 -7.96 10.99
N VAL A 119 6.80 -7.65 10.63
CA VAL A 119 7.88 -7.54 11.59
C VAL A 119 7.78 -6.27 12.43
N TRP A 120 7.37 -5.13 11.86
CA TRP A 120 7.12 -3.90 12.62
C TRP A 120 6.03 -4.07 13.66
N LYS A 121 4.96 -4.81 13.36
CA LYS A 121 3.95 -5.17 14.36
C LYS A 121 4.56 -5.97 15.52
N ASP A 122 5.38 -6.97 15.21
CA ASP A 122 6.02 -7.81 16.23
C ASP A 122 7.06 -7.02 17.05
N LEU A 123 7.89 -6.20 16.38
CA LEU A 123 8.84 -5.30 17.03
C LEU A 123 8.15 -4.28 17.93
N SER A 124 7.03 -3.69 17.47
CA SER A 124 6.25 -2.78 18.31
C SER A 124 5.82 -3.44 19.61
N LYS A 125 5.28 -4.66 19.54
CA LYS A 125 4.88 -5.43 20.73
C LYS A 125 6.07 -5.66 21.65
N LEU A 126 7.20 -6.15 21.14
CA LEU A 126 8.39 -6.43 21.94
C LEU A 126 8.96 -5.17 22.59
N TYR A 127 9.02 -4.05 21.86
CA TYR A 127 9.45 -2.78 22.42
C TYR A 127 8.50 -2.25 23.49
N ALA A 128 7.19 -2.43 23.33
CA ALA A 128 6.21 -2.08 24.35
C ALA A 128 6.34 -2.94 25.62
N GLU A 129 6.62 -4.24 25.46
CA GLU A 129 6.91 -5.17 26.57
C GLU A 129 8.20 -4.79 27.30
N LYS A 130 9.22 -4.36 26.57
CA LYS A 130 10.47 -3.80 27.12
C LYS A 130 10.27 -2.44 27.80
N GLY A 131 9.17 -1.74 27.53
CA GLY A 131 8.87 -0.41 28.06
C GLY A 131 9.38 0.77 27.21
N ASP A 132 9.94 0.50 26.03
CA ASP A 132 10.32 1.54 25.06
C ASP A 132 9.09 1.88 24.19
N PHE A 133 8.21 2.69 24.76
CA PHE A 133 6.97 3.08 24.09
C PHE A 133 7.20 3.99 22.87
N GLY A 134 8.32 4.71 22.83
CA GLY A 134 8.66 5.59 21.70
C GLY A 134 8.97 4.80 20.44
N LYS A 135 9.81 3.75 20.55
CA LYS A 135 10.04 2.83 19.43
C LYS A 135 8.79 2.01 19.10
N ALA A 136 8.07 1.54 20.12
CA ALA A 136 6.85 0.77 19.90
C ALA A 136 5.79 1.53 19.08
N ALA A 137 5.61 2.82 19.37
CA ALA A 137 4.72 3.70 18.62
C ALA A 137 5.22 3.90 17.18
N THR A 138 6.51 4.16 17.01
CA THR A 138 7.12 4.42 15.68
C THR A 138 6.91 3.24 14.73
N TYR A 139 7.17 2.01 15.18
CA TYR A 139 6.95 0.82 14.34
C TYR A 139 5.47 0.63 13.98
N LEU A 140 4.53 0.94 14.86
CA LEU A 140 3.09 0.88 14.53
C LEU A 140 2.67 2.00 13.57
N GLU A 141 3.20 3.21 13.73
CA GLU A 141 2.96 4.32 12.80
C GLU A 141 3.42 3.94 11.39
N ASP A 142 4.62 3.36 11.27
CA ASP A 142 5.18 2.94 9.98
C ASP A 142 4.40 1.77 9.37
N ALA A 143 3.99 0.80 10.19
CA ALA A 143 3.08 -0.26 9.76
C ALA A 143 1.73 0.28 9.28
N ALA A 144 1.14 1.24 10.00
CA ALA A 144 -0.14 1.85 9.64
C ALA A 144 -0.06 2.60 8.31
N LYS A 145 1.06 3.30 8.03
CA LYS A 145 1.26 4.03 6.77
C LYS A 145 1.24 3.09 5.55
N LYS A 146 1.69 1.84 5.70
CA LYS A 146 1.66 0.81 4.64
C LYS A 146 0.31 0.14 4.44
N ILE A 147 -0.65 0.36 5.34
CA ILE A 147 -1.99 -0.21 5.22
C ILE A 147 -2.87 0.74 4.43
N ASP A 148 -3.26 0.33 3.23
CA ASP A 148 -4.30 1.02 2.45
C ASP A 148 -5.69 0.49 2.82
N THR A 149 -5.82 -0.83 2.95
CA THR A 149 -7.05 -1.54 3.34
C THR A 149 -6.73 -2.77 4.21
N PRO A 150 -7.56 -3.12 5.21
CA PRO A 150 -8.74 -2.40 5.68
C PRO A 150 -8.38 -1.12 6.46
N LYS A 151 -9.15 -0.04 6.29
CA LYS A 151 -8.92 1.26 6.95
C LYS A 151 -9.05 1.16 8.47
N GLU A 152 -9.86 0.22 8.93
CA GLU A 152 -10.10 -0.13 10.32
C GLU A 152 -8.79 -0.51 11.02
N ILE A 153 -7.96 -1.32 10.36
CA ILE A 153 -6.67 -1.75 10.91
C ILE A 153 -5.67 -0.59 10.91
N LYS A 154 -5.67 0.23 9.84
CA LYS A 154 -4.87 1.45 9.80
C LYS A 154 -5.19 2.36 10.98
N ALA A 155 -6.48 2.64 11.21
CA ALA A 155 -6.92 3.46 12.33
C ALA A 155 -6.56 2.83 13.68
N LEU A 156 -6.72 1.51 13.83
CA LEU A 156 -6.34 0.80 15.05
C LEU A 156 -4.84 0.94 15.36
N TYR A 157 -3.97 0.84 14.37
CA TYR A 157 -2.52 0.94 14.58
C TYR A 157 -2.13 2.36 15.00
N PHE A 158 -2.69 3.39 14.36
CA PHE A 158 -2.51 4.77 14.82
C PHE A 158 -3.07 4.98 16.24
N TYR A 159 -4.22 4.41 16.58
CA TYR A 159 -4.78 4.50 17.93
C TYR A 159 -3.84 3.88 18.99
N ILE A 160 -3.32 2.68 18.73
CA ILE A 160 -2.37 2.01 19.64
C ILE A 160 -1.05 2.79 19.72
N ALA A 161 -0.54 3.32 18.61
CA ALA A 161 0.61 4.20 18.63
C ALA A 161 0.36 5.45 19.49
N GLY A 162 -0.84 6.04 19.41
CA GLY A 162 -1.29 7.12 20.30
C GLY A 162 -1.21 6.74 21.77
N ASN A 163 -1.69 5.55 22.14
CA ASN A 163 -1.60 5.04 23.51
C ASN A 163 -0.14 4.91 23.98
N TYR A 164 0.74 4.37 23.13
CA TYR A 164 2.17 4.26 23.45
C TYR A 164 2.83 5.64 23.61
N ARG A 165 2.51 6.61 22.75
CA ARG A 165 3.01 8.00 22.91
C ARG A 165 2.55 8.65 24.20
N GLU A 166 1.33 8.39 24.69
CA GLU A 166 0.94 8.89 26.02
C GLU A 166 1.72 8.24 27.16
N ARG A 167 2.01 6.94 27.06
CA ARG A 167 2.88 6.27 28.05
C ARG A 167 4.30 6.82 28.03
N GLU A 168 4.78 7.26 26.87
CA GLU A 168 6.03 8.02 26.67
C GLU A 168 5.93 9.48 27.18
N LYS A 169 4.74 9.94 27.60
CA LYS A 169 4.43 11.35 27.94
C LYS A 169 4.58 12.32 26.77
N ASN A 170 4.54 11.82 25.54
CA ASN A 170 4.57 12.63 24.32
C ASN A 170 3.14 12.94 23.84
N ASN A 171 2.49 13.87 24.54
CA ASN A 171 1.09 14.24 24.27
C ASN A 171 0.90 14.84 22.86
N THR A 172 1.90 15.52 22.30
CA THR A 172 1.82 16.11 20.96
C THR A 172 1.70 15.02 19.90
N LYS A 173 2.64 14.06 19.87
CA LYS A 173 2.57 12.94 18.91
C LYS A 173 1.38 12.02 19.17
N SER A 174 1.01 11.85 20.43
CA SER A 174 -0.19 11.09 20.77
C SER A 174 -1.45 11.71 20.18
N LEU A 175 -1.60 13.04 20.30
CA LEU A 175 -2.72 13.76 19.72
C LEU A 175 -2.76 13.61 18.19
N GLU A 176 -1.61 13.73 17.51
CA GLU A 176 -1.51 13.49 16.07
C GLU A 176 -2.02 12.10 15.70
N ASN A 177 -1.54 11.06 16.40
CA ASN A 177 -1.94 9.68 16.17
C ASN A 177 -3.44 9.46 16.39
N TYR A 178 -4.05 10.01 17.44
CA TYR A 178 -5.51 9.91 17.63
C TYR A 178 -6.31 10.69 16.59
N LYS A 179 -5.83 11.87 16.16
CA LYS A 179 -6.48 12.64 15.08
C LYS A 179 -6.49 11.84 13.78
N ILE A 180 -5.38 11.16 13.45
CA ILE A 180 -5.30 10.28 12.27
C ILE A 180 -6.26 9.11 12.44
N ALA A 181 -6.24 8.40 13.57
CA ALA A 181 -7.14 7.28 13.83
C ALA A 181 -8.62 7.69 13.67
N ALA A 182 -9.01 8.80 14.30
CA ALA A 182 -10.35 9.37 14.22
C ALA A 182 -10.78 9.71 12.79
N SER A 183 -9.88 10.33 12.00
CA SER A 183 -10.16 10.69 10.60
C SER A 183 -10.28 9.47 9.70
N VAL A 184 -9.40 8.47 9.87
CA VAL A 184 -9.41 7.25 9.03
C VAL A 184 -10.68 6.42 9.28
N ILE A 185 -11.15 6.35 10.53
CA ILE A 185 -12.31 5.54 10.91
C ILE A 185 -13.65 6.27 10.75
N GLU A 186 -13.66 7.59 10.64
CA GLU A 186 -14.88 8.42 10.50
C GLU A 186 -15.90 7.88 9.47
N PRO A 187 -15.51 7.39 8.27
CA PRO A 187 -16.45 6.88 7.27
C PRO A 187 -17.07 5.50 7.60
N ALA A 188 -16.55 4.74 8.56
CA ALA A 188 -16.94 3.34 8.77
C ALA A 188 -18.31 3.22 9.48
N ARG A 189 -19.33 2.58 8.89
CA ARG A 189 -20.70 2.63 9.45
C ARG A 189 -20.90 1.90 10.78
N GLU A 190 -20.22 0.77 10.97
CA GLU A 190 -20.53 -0.19 12.04
C GLU A 190 -19.63 -0.08 13.29
N LEU A 191 -18.72 0.91 13.34
CA LEU A 191 -17.67 0.98 14.37
C LEU A 191 -17.84 2.16 15.34
N ASN A 192 -19.07 2.43 15.76
CA ASN A 192 -19.40 3.58 16.61
C ASN A 192 -18.62 3.59 17.93
N GLY A 193 -18.40 2.44 18.57
CA GLY A 193 -17.59 2.36 19.80
C GLY A 193 -16.13 2.82 19.56
N PHE A 194 -15.48 2.29 18.52
CA PHE A 194 -14.10 2.66 18.21
C PHE A 194 -13.97 4.11 17.73
N LYS A 195 -14.96 4.61 16.97
CA LYS A 195 -15.06 6.04 16.61
C LYS A 195 -15.18 6.92 17.84
N ALA A 196 -16.08 6.57 18.78
CA ALA A 196 -16.31 7.35 19.99
C ALA A 196 -15.02 7.46 20.80
N TRP A 197 -14.32 6.34 21.01
CA TRP A 197 -13.02 6.34 21.69
C TRP A 197 -11.97 7.17 20.95
N SER A 198 -11.87 7.05 19.63
CA SER A 198 -10.91 7.82 18.82
C SER A 198 -11.18 9.32 18.92
N TYR A 199 -12.44 9.74 18.82
CA TYR A 199 -12.84 11.13 19.01
C TYR A 199 -12.61 11.63 20.44
N TYR A 200 -12.96 10.83 21.45
CA TYR A 200 -12.74 11.20 22.84
C TYR A 200 -11.26 11.40 23.14
N GLN A 201 -10.36 10.51 22.71
CA GLN A 201 -8.93 10.66 22.98
C GLN A 201 -8.35 11.90 22.29
N ALA A 202 -8.72 12.14 21.02
CA ALA A 202 -8.33 13.34 20.30
C ALA A 202 -8.86 14.62 20.98
N GLY A 203 -10.12 14.59 21.45
CA GLY A 203 -10.75 15.70 22.15
C GLY A 203 -10.13 15.98 23.52
N ARG A 204 -9.87 14.93 24.31
CA ARG A 204 -9.22 15.02 25.62
C ARG A 204 -7.81 15.59 25.51
N LEU A 205 -6.99 15.10 24.57
CA LEU A 205 -5.65 15.64 24.40
C LEU A 205 -5.65 17.05 23.80
N SER A 206 -6.60 17.37 22.91
CA SER A 206 -6.77 18.77 22.43
C SER A 206 -7.11 19.71 23.59
N TYR A 207 -7.98 19.27 24.51
CA TYR A 207 -8.31 20.02 25.72
C TYR A 207 -7.08 20.26 26.60
N LEU A 208 -6.30 19.19 26.84
CA LEU A 208 -5.09 19.26 27.67
C LEU A 208 -3.97 20.11 27.06
N THR A 209 -3.89 20.18 25.73
CA THR A 209 -2.90 21.00 25.00
C THR A 209 -3.38 22.44 24.77
N GLY A 210 -4.58 22.80 25.21
CA GLY A 210 -5.14 24.15 25.11
C GLY A 210 -5.89 24.46 23.81
N ASP A 211 -5.97 23.52 22.88
CA ASP A 211 -6.76 23.63 21.64
C ASP A 211 -8.25 23.38 21.93
N LYS A 212 -8.87 24.36 22.61
CA LYS A 212 -10.30 24.33 22.97
C LYS A 212 -11.23 24.15 21.76
N PRO A 213 -11.01 24.80 20.59
CA PRO A 213 -11.86 24.59 19.41
C PRO A 213 -11.86 23.14 18.92
N SER A 214 -10.68 22.53 18.73
CA SER A 214 -10.60 21.12 18.30
C SER A 214 -11.15 20.19 19.38
N ALA A 215 -10.89 20.48 20.65
CA ALA A 215 -11.42 19.71 21.76
C ALA A 215 -12.96 19.65 21.70
N LYS A 216 -13.62 20.81 21.58
CA LYS A 216 -15.07 20.89 21.46
C LYS A 216 -15.57 20.08 20.26
N GLN A 217 -14.97 20.26 19.09
CA GLN A 217 -15.38 19.55 17.87
C GLN A 217 -15.33 18.03 18.03
N TYR A 218 -14.22 17.47 18.52
CA TYR A 218 -14.08 16.02 18.67
C TYR A 218 -14.99 15.46 19.76
N LEU A 219 -15.11 16.15 20.90
CA LEU A 219 -15.97 15.69 22.00
C LEU A 219 -17.45 15.71 21.60
N GLU A 220 -17.90 16.71 20.83
CA GLU A 220 -19.26 16.73 20.28
C GLU A 220 -19.50 15.57 19.31
N LYS A 221 -18.52 15.24 18.46
CA LYS A 221 -18.61 14.06 17.58
C LYS A 221 -18.73 12.77 18.40
N ALA A 222 -17.99 12.64 19.49
CA ALA A 222 -18.07 11.47 20.37
C ALA A 222 -19.46 11.31 21.02
N VAL A 223 -20.06 12.39 21.51
CA VAL A 223 -21.39 12.37 22.17
C VAL A 223 -22.53 12.08 21.21
N LYS A 224 -22.40 12.47 19.94
CA LYS A 224 -23.40 12.23 18.88
C LYS A 224 -23.41 10.80 18.35
N LEU A 225 -22.42 9.98 18.68
CA LEU A 225 -22.40 8.58 18.30
C LEU A 225 -23.28 7.78 19.27
N ASP A 226 -24.33 7.18 18.76
CA ASP A 226 -25.12 6.20 19.49
C ASP A 226 -24.46 4.82 19.34
N GLY A 227 -24.21 4.13 20.45
CA GLY A 227 -23.56 2.83 20.46
C GLY A 227 -23.82 2.05 21.76
N ALA A 228 -24.14 0.76 21.62
CA ALA A 228 -24.44 -0.14 22.72
C ALA A 228 -23.29 -0.26 23.75
N GLU A 229 -23.67 -0.42 25.03
CA GLU A 229 -22.93 -0.68 26.30
C GLU A 229 -21.56 0.00 26.52
N SER A 230 -20.63 -0.03 25.57
CA SER A 230 -19.30 0.63 25.68
C SER A 230 -19.29 2.11 25.27
N GLY A 231 -20.36 2.60 24.65
CA GLY A 231 -20.49 4.00 24.21
C GLY A 231 -20.89 4.97 25.33
N GLU A 232 -21.54 4.47 26.38
CA GLU A 232 -22.08 5.32 27.47
C GLU A 232 -20.97 5.97 28.29
N ASP A 233 -19.91 5.23 28.63
CA ASP A 233 -18.74 5.77 29.34
C ASP A 233 -18.08 6.88 28.55
N VAL A 234 -17.87 6.67 27.25
CA VAL A 234 -17.23 7.66 26.38
C VAL A 234 -18.11 8.90 26.25
N LYS A 235 -19.43 8.71 26.15
CA LYS A 235 -20.40 9.81 26.10
C LYS A 235 -20.39 10.61 27.40
N LEU A 236 -20.32 9.95 28.56
CA LEU A 236 -20.23 10.60 29.86
C LEU A 236 -18.93 11.40 30.00
N LEU A 237 -17.78 10.77 29.71
CA LEU A 237 -16.46 11.42 29.76
C LEU A 237 -16.39 12.63 28.81
N SER A 238 -16.93 12.47 27.60
CA SER A 238 -16.96 13.56 26.61
C SER A 238 -17.87 14.70 27.05
N SER A 239 -19.05 14.39 27.57
CA SER A 239 -20.00 15.40 28.11
C SER A 239 -19.40 16.16 29.29
N TYR A 240 -18.69 15.47 30.18
CA TYR A 240 -17.99 16.10 31.29
C TYR A 240 -16.95 17.13 30.82
N LEU A 241 -16.12 16.78 29.84
CA LEU A 241 -15.12 17.70 29.28
C LEU A 241 -15.77 18.88 28.54
N LEU A 242 -16.88 18.66 27.84
CA LEU A 242 -17.65 19.73 27.19
C LEU A 242 -18.22 20.73 28.21
N LEU A 243 -18.76 20.25 29.34
CA LEU A 243 -19.23 21.12 30.42
C LEU A 243 -18.08 21.95 31.00
N LYS A 244 -16.89 21.35 31.15
CA LYS A 244 -15.69 22.06 31.62
C LYS A 244 -15.22 23.12 30.62
N LEU A 245 -15.35 22.87 29.33
CA LEU A 245 -15.05 23.84 28.27
C LEU A 245 -16.02 25.03 28.28
N GLY A 246 -17.31 24.80 28.53
CA GLY A 246 -18.33 25.87 28.55
C GLY A 246 -18.34 26.74 29.82
N LYS A 247 -17.61 26.33 30.87
CA LYS A 247 -17.45 27.10 32.12
C LYS A 247 -16.25 28.06 32.11
N ASN A 248 -15.40 28.00 31.08
CA ASN A 248 -14.18 28.80 30.92
C ASN A 248 -14.26 29.71 29.70
#